data_AF-A0A6P1RJU9-F1
#
_entry.id   AF-A0A6P1RJU9-F1
#
_cell.length_a   1.000
_cell.length_b   1.000
_cell.length_c   1.000
_cell.angle_alpha   90.00
_cell.angle_beta   90.00
_cell.angle_gamma   90.00
#
_symmetry.space_group_name_H-M   'P 1'
#
loop_
_entity.id
_entity.type
_entity.pdbx_description
1 polymer ?
#
loop_
_entity_poly.entity_id
_entity_poly.type
_entity_poly.pdbx_seq_one_letter_code
_entity_poly.pdbx_strand_id
1 'polypeptide(L)' 'MQTLSPRHVKTDEALRLGVESGWYAIKVSGTFVSGPHDSEGDCRRKIDEIQPPPAKKKR' A
#
# COMPACT_ATOMS: atom_id res chain seq x y z
N MET A 1 -14.14 5.09 5.93
CA MET A 1 -12.84 5.28 5.26
C MET A 1 -12.25 3.90 5.06
N GLN A 2 -11.94 3.52 3.82
CA GLN A 2 -11.26 2.23 3.57
C GLN A 2 -9.84 2.38 4.15
N THR A 3 -9.29 1.41 4.88
CA THR A 3 -7.93 1.54 5.41
C THR A 3 -6.96 0.84 4.46
N LEU A 4 -5.98 1.59 3.94
CA LEU A 4 -4.87 1.01 3.21
C LEU A 4 -3.69 0.73 4.13
N SER A 5 -2.98 -0.35 3.86
CA SER A 5 -1.75 -0.73 4.56
C SER A 5 -0.66 -1.12 3.57
N PRO A 6 0.61 -0.80 3.85
CA PRO A 6 1.72 -1.31 3.06
C PRO A 6 1.89 -2.82 3.30
N ARG A 7 2.09 -3.58 2.22
CA ARG A 7 2.44 -5.01 2.28
C ARG A 7 3.56 -5.30 1.30
N HIS A 8 4.60 -5.98 1.77
CA HIS A 8 5.65 -6.48 0.90
C HIS A 8 5.23 -7.82 0.29
N VAL A 9 5.08 -7.84 -1.04
CA VAL A 9 4.89 -9.08 -1.82
C VAL A 9 6.27 -9.59 -2.21
N LYS A 10 6.65 -10.75 -1.66
CA LYS A 10 7.93 -11.41 -1.95
C LYS A 10 7.90 -12.08 -3.33
N THR A 11 9.04 -12.32 -3.94
CA THR A 11 9.18 -12.93 -5.28
C THR A 11 8.35 -14.21 -5.47
N ASP A 12 8.38 -15.11 -4.49
CA ASP A 12 7.64 -16.38 -4.54
C ASP A 12 6.11 -16.20 -4.51
N GLU A 13 5.64 -15.16 -3.81
CA GLU A 13 4.24 -14.78 -3.78
C GLU A 13 3.85 -14.02 -5.06
N ALA A 14 4.69 -13.09 -5.51
CA ALA A 14 4.54 -12.35 -6.76
C ALA A 14 4.36 -13.30 -7.95
N LEU A 15 5.21 -14.33 -8.05
CA LEU A 15 5.11 -15.36 -9.09
C LEU A 15 3.77 -16.10 -9.06
N ARG A 16 3.30 -16.50 -7.86
CA ARG A 16 2.02 -17.20 -7.69
C ARG A 16 0.82 -16.31 -8.02
N LEU A 17 0.93 -15.00 -7.76
CA LEU A 17 -0.12 -14.02 -8.00
C LEU A 17 -0.08 -13.41 -9.41
N GLY A 18 0.99 -13.64 -10.18
CA GLY A 18 1.19 -13.02 -11.50
C GLY A 18 1.42 -11.51 -11.43
N VAL A 19 2.02 -11.03 -10.33
CA VAL A 19 2.36 -9.61 -10.11
C VAL A 19 3.86 -9.46 -9.92
N GLU A 20 4.35 -8.23 -9.93
CA GLU A 20 5.75 -7.93 -9.60
C GLU A 20 5.99 -8.00 -8.09
N SER A 21 7.24 -8.27 -7.68
CA SER A 21 7.62 -8.21 -6.26
C SER A 21 7.83 -6.76 -5.83
N GLY A 22 7.44 -6.44 -4.60
CA GLY A 22 7.67 -5.11 -4.04
C GLY A 22 6.62 -4.73 -3.01
N TRP A 23 6.62 -3.46 -2.62
CA TRP A 23 5.67 -2.93 -1.65
C TRP A 23 4.39 -2.46 -2.33
N TYR A 24 3.25 -2.95 -1.86
CA TYR A 24 1.93 -2.61 -2.36
C TYR A 24 1.08 -1.93 -1.29
N ALA A 25 0.34 -0.91 -1.69
CA ALA A 25 -0.76 -0.37 -0.91
C ALA A 25 -1.96 -1.29 -1.09
N ILE A 26 -2.38 -1.97 -0.03
CA ILE A 26 -3.47 -2.95 -0.07
C ILE A 26 -4.63 -2.55 0.83
N LYS A 27 -5.84 -2.93 0.42
CA LYS A 27 -7.02 -2.94 1.31
C LYS A 27 -6.98 -4.19 2.18
N VAL A 28 -7.71 -4.15 3.31
CA VAL A 28 -7.95 -5.33 4.16
C VAL A 28 -8.56 -6.50 3.40
N SER A 29 -9.32 -6.24 2.32
CA SER A 29 -9.87 -7.25 1.42
C SER A 29 -8.82 -8.00 0.57
N GLY A 30 -7.54 -7.62 0.65
CA GLY A 30 -6.48 -8.15 -0.21
C GLY A 30 -6.42 -7.51 -1.60
N THR A 31 -7.23 -6.48 -1.87
CA THR A 31 -7.18 -5.75 -3.14
C THR A 31 -5.96 -4.85 -3.21
N PHE A 32 -5.11 -5.04 -4.23
CA PHE A 32 -4.01 -4.13 -4.57
C PHE A 32 -4.58 -2.80 -5.09
N VAL A 33 -4.04 -1.68 -4.59
CA VAL A 33 -4.48 -0.33 -4.97
C VAL A 33 -3.36 0.45 -5.64
N SER A 34 -2.12 0.30 -5.18
CA SER A 34 -0.93 0.91 -5.78
C SER A 34 0.31 0.05 -5.52
N GLY A 35 1.32 0.18 -6.36
CA GLY A 35 2.57 -0.59 -6.32
C GLY A 35 2.84 -1.37 -7.61
N PRO A 36 3.98 -2.07 -7.70
CA PRO A 36 4.98 -2.22 -6.64
C PRO A 36 5.75 -0.92 -6.38
N HIS A 37 6.17 -0.70 -5.14
CA HIS A 37 7.07 0.36 -4.71
C HIS A 37 8.36 -0.25 -4.17
N ASP A 38 9.47 0.49 -4.28
CA ASP A 38 10.79 0.01 -3.88
C ASP A 38 10.93 -0.13 -2.35
N SER A 39 10.23 0.72 -1.57
CA SER A 39 10.32 0.73 -0.12
C SER A 39 8.96 0.85 0.58
N GLU A 40 8.89 0.42 1.84
CA GLU A 40 7.70 0.61 2.69
C GLU A 40 7.36 2.09 2.83
N GLY A 41 8.38 2.96 2.93
CA GLY A 41 8.21 4.40 3.06
C GLY A 41 7.54 5.04 1.85
N ASP A 42 7.94 4.64 0.64
CA ASP A 42 7.31 5.14 -0.59
C ASP A 42 5.87 4.65 -0.73
N CYS A 43 5.63 3.39 -0.37
CA CYS A 43 4.27 2.87 -0.27
C CYS A 43 3.42 3.64 0.76
N ARG A 44 4.00 4.00 1.91
CA ARG A 44 3.32 4.78 2.95
C ARG A 44 2.97 6.19 2.47
N ARG A 45 3.92 6.86 1.81
CA ARG A 45 3.68 8.16 1.16
C ARG A 45 2.52 8.07 0.17
N LYS A 46 2.48 7.00 -0.64
CA LYS A 46 1.40 6.81 -1.59
C LYS A 46 0.05 6.57 -0.91
N ILE A 47 0.04 5.85 0.21
CA ILE A 47 -1.16 5.68 1.04
C ILE A 47 -1.63 7.03 1.58
N ASP A 48 -0.73 7.86 2.11
CA ASP A 48 -1.06 9.19 2.62
C ASP A 48 -1.56 10.14 1.51
N GLU A 49 -1.10 9.99 0.26
CA GLU A 49 -1.64 10.70 -0.90
C GLU A 49 -3.07 10.26 -1.25
N ILE A 50 -3.34 8.95 -1.26
CA ILE A 50 -4.66 8.38 -1.62
C ILE A 50 -5.66 8.63 -0.48
N GLN A 51 -5.20 8.59 0.77
CA GLN A 51 -5.98 8.67 1.98
C GLN A 51 -5.33 9.67 2.92
N PRO A 52 -5.46 10.98 2.62
CA PRO A 52 -4.86 12.00 3.45
C PRO A 52 -5.36 11.84 4.89
N PRO A 53 -4.45 11.88 5.88
CA PRO A 53 -4.84 11.79 7.27
C PRO A 53 -5.83 12.92 7.56
N PRO A 54 -6.90 12.67 8.35
CA PRO A 54 -7.84 13.70 8.70
C PRO A 54 -7.08 14.88 9.31
N ALA A 55 -7.22 16.06 8.69
CA ALA A 55 -6.55 17.26 9.15
C ALA A 55 -6.85 17.44 10.64
N LYS A 56 -5.81 17.45 11.48
CA LYS A 56 -5.97 17.73 12.91
C LYS A 56 -6.56 19.14 13.01
N LYS A 57 -7.85 19.25 13.30
CA LYS A 57 -8.45 20.53 13.70
C LYS A 57 -7.71 20.96 14.96
N LYS A 58 -6.86 21.98 14.87
CA LYS A 58 -6.35 22.69 16.04
C LYS A 58 -7.59 23.25 16.75
N ARG A 59 -7.91 22.70 17.92
CA ARG A 59 -8.89 23.28 18.85
C ARG A 59 -8.21 24.39 19.64
#